data_AF-A0A9X3EXL4-F1
#
_entry.id   AF-A0A9X3EXL4-F1
#
_cell.length_a   1.000
_cell.length_b   1.000
_cell.length_c   1.000
_cell.angle_alpha   90.00
_cell.angle_beta   90.00
_cell.angle_gamma   90.00
#
_symmetry.space_group_name_H-M   'P 1'
#
loop_
_entity.id
_entity.type
_entity.pdbx_description
1 polymer ?
#
loop_
_entity_poly.entity_id
_entity_poly.type
_entity_poly.pdbx_seq_one_letter_code
_entity_poly.pdbx_strand_id
1 'polypeptide(L)'
;MFAACAIALALAPSPVPGATPATPPGVPPEGPKLPPAQPLAVSVDNGPPKPELPEATVPVTPPAGRRFRKRQRRQRDNRHRLLPLPHLSSQPATGLTLGGSLNYAYRLPNDNFNRVYGLAWSRVSTKLVQDHILSARMRDMLGRREIFNFGFWASLDPVYPFYGVNNHGTITPAELQSPYNLIRMDNWGGWFTFEHPLYTVERPGRSPGTLRHYSGIFYYVDIVRGYANSRLVEQYPSAEGRRGAASSAWA
;
A
#
# COMPACT_ATOMS: atom_id res chain seq x y z
N MET A 1 -0.69 -23.88 -25.87
CA MET A 1 -1.83 -23.90 -24.93
C MET A 1 -1.36 -23.28 -23.62
N PHE A 2 -1.68 -22.01 -23.37
CA PHE A 2 -1.30 -21.32 -22.13
C PHE A 2 -2.53 -21.25 -21.21
N ALA A 3 -2.42 -21.88 -20.04
CA ALA A 3 -3.41 -21.78 -18.99
C ALA A 3 -3.36 -20.36 -18.39
N ALA A 4 -4.38 -19.57 -18.69
CA ALA A 4 -4.64 -18.32 -17.99
C ALA A 4 -5.14 -18.67 -16.58
N CYS A 5 -4.28 -18.50 -15.57
CA CYS A 5 -4.73 -18.41 -14.18
C CYS A 5 -5.48 -17.09 -14.02
N ALA A 6 -6.80 -17.16 -14.13
CA ALA A 6 -7.70 -16.09 -13.76
C ALA A 6 -7.54 -15.83 -12.25
N ILE A 7 -6.93 -14.69 -11.90
CA ILE A 7 -7.03 -14.15 -10.54
C ILE A 7 -8.37 -13.42 -10.49
N ALA A 8 -9.40 -14.10 -10.00
CA ALA A 8 -10.69 -13.49 -9.72
C ALA A 8 -10.51 -12.53 -8.53
N LEU A 9 -10.54 -11.23 -8.81
CA LEU A 9 -10.60 -10.18 -7.79
C LEU A 9 -12.05 -10.12 -7.29
N ALA A 10 -12.35 -10.84 -6.21
CA ALA A 10 -13.65 -10.78 -5.57
C ALA A 10 -13.80 -9.42 -4.86
N LEU A 11 -14.46 -8.47 -5.51
CA LEU A 11 -14.97 -7.24 -4.90
C LEU A 11 -16.13 -7.63 -3.97
N ALA A 12 -15.84 -7.89 -2.70
CA ALA A 12 -16.88 -8.01 -1.69
C ALA A 12 -17.40 -6.61 -1.32
N PRO A 13 -18.71 -6.35 -1.35
CA PRO A 13 -19.27 -5.12 -0.83
C PRO A 13 -19.15 -5.11 0.71
N SER A 14 -18.47 -4.10 1.26
CA SER A 14 -18.43 -3.84 2.70
C SER A 14 -19.84 -3.48 3.19
N PRO A 15 -20.36 -4.10 4.28
CA PRO A 15 -21.65 -3.72 4.83
C PRO A 15 -21.56 -2.35 5.53
N VAL A 16 -22.54 -1.50 5.28
CA VAL A 16 -22.76 -0.23 6.00
C VAL A 16 -23.29 -0.55 7.40
N PRO A 17 -22.62 -0.14 8.51
CA PRO A 17 -23.23 -0.22 9.83
C PRO A 17 -24.21 0.95 10.00
N GLY A 18 -25.47 0.59 10.25
CA GLY A 18 -26.57 1.52 10.54
C GLY A 18 -26.34 2.30 11.83
N ALA A 19 -26.89 3.51 11.85
CA ALA A 19 -26.88 4.44 12.96
C ALA A 19 -27.72 3.93 14.15
N THR A 20 -27.20 4.13 15.36
CA THR A 20 -28.00 4.13 16.60
C THR A 20 -27.99 5.55 17.19
N PRO A 21 -29.10 6.04 17.78
CA PRO A 21 -29.23 7.44 18.18
C PRO A 21 -28.40 7.78 19.42
N ALA A 22 -27.93 9.03 19.48
CA ALA A 22 -27.18 9.59 20.60
C ALA A 22 -28.09 9.98 21.79
N THR A 23 -27.62 9.69 23.01
CA THR A 23 -28.19 10.14 24.29
C THR A 23 -27.38 11.36 24.80
N PRO A 24 -27.96 12.35 25.53
CA PRO A 24 -27.32 13.64 25.82
C PRO A 24 -26.21 13.57 26.89
N PRO A 25 -25.39 14.64 27.06
CA PRO A 25 -24.18 14.61 27.87
C PRO A 25 -24.48 14.80 29.37
N GLY A 26 -23.91 13.94 30.21
CA GLY A 26 -23.93 14.05 31.67
C GLY A 26 -22.57 13.71 32.28
N VAL A 27 -22.01 14.69 32.99
CA VAL A 27 -21.02 14.71 34.10
C VAL A 27 -19.91 13.62 34.16
N PRO A 28 -18.61 13.99 34.27
CA PRO A 28 -17.51 13.03 34.45
C PRO A 28 -17.37 12.53 35.90
N PRO A 29 -16.95 11.27 36.14
CA PRO A 29 -16.65 10.79 37.49
C PRO A 29 -15.24 11.19 37.98
N GLU A 30 -15.15 11.55 39.27
CA GLU A 30 -13.93 11.89 40.01
C GLU A 30 -12.97 10.68 40.15
N GLY A 31 -11.68 10.92 39.94
CA GLY A 31 -10.60 9.98 40.27
C GLY A 31 -10.16 10.07 41.74
N PRO A 32 -9.55 9.02 42.32
CA PRO A 32 -9.18 9.00 43.73
C PRO A 32 -7.99 9.91 44.05
N LYS A 33 -8.11 10.67 45.14
CA LYS A 33 -7.11 11.60 45.73
C LYS A 33 -5.91 10.84 46.33
N LEU A 34 -4.70 11.27 45.98
CA LEU A 34 -3.44 10.90 46.64
C LEU A 34 -3.23 11.78 47.90
N PRO A 35 -2.80 11.23 49.06
CA PRO A 35 -2.37 12.02 50.21
C PRO A 35 -0.89 12.46 50.11
N PRO A 36 -0.49 13.54 50.82
CA PRO A 36 0.76 14.25 50.60
C PRO A 36 1.96 13.70 51.38
N ALA A 37 3.15 14.02 50.86
CA ALA A 37 4.46 13.58 51.34
C ALA A 37 4.87 14.21 52.69
N GLN A 38 5.57 13.43 53.52
CA GLN A 38 6.52 13.94 54.52
C GLN A 38 7.88 13.23 54.37
N PRO A 39 9.00 13.93 54.62
CA PRO A 39 10.35 13.43 54.36
C PRO A 39 11.03 12.95 55.65
N LEU A 40 11.86 11.90 55.61
CA LEU A 40 12.97 11.80 56.57
C LEU A 40 14.04 10.77 56.18
N ALA A 41 15.27 11.28 56.23
CA ALA A 41 16.54 10.68 56.61
C ALA A 41 17.15 9.50 55.82
N VAL A 42 18.34 9.82 55.31
CA VAL A 42 19.43 8.91 54.98
C VAL A 42 19.79 8.05 56.20
N SER A 43 19.80 6.73 56.01
CA SER A 43 20.62 5.80 56.80
C SER A 43 21.26 4.79 55.84
N VAL A 44 22.58 4.78 55.88
CA VAL A 44 23.50 3.86 55.21
C VAL A 44 23.62 2.57 56.04
N ASP A 45 23.96 1.48 55.36
CA ASP A 45 24.39 0.16 55.86
C ASP A 45 23.32 -0.84 56.34
N ASN A 46 22.89 -1.72 55.43
CA ASN A 46 23.29 -3.14 55.36
C ASN A 46 22.32 -3.87 54.41
N GLY A 47 22.81 -4.28 53.24
CA GLY A 47 21.98 -4.78 52.15
C GLY A 47 21.33 -6.15 52.43
N PRO A 48 20.03 -6.34 52.10
CA PRO A 48 19.43 -7.67 52.03
C PRO A 48 19.85 -8.40 50.74
N PRO A 49 19.90 -9.74 50.73
CA PRO A 49 20.51 -10.52 49.65
C PRO A 49 19.73 -10.35 48.34
N LYS A 50 20.47 -10.22 47.23
CA LYS A 50 19.89 -10.18 45.88
C LYS A 50 19.02 -11.43 45.67
N PRO A 51 17.76 -11.29 45.19
CA PRO A 51 17.02 -12.45 44.72
C PRO A 51 17.73 -13.02 43.50
N GLU A 52 18.17 -14.28 43.61
CA GLU A 52 18.71 -15.06 42.49
C GLU A 52 17.60 -15.20 41.44
N LEU A 53 17.76 -14.48 40.33
CA LEU A 53 16.95 -14.70 39.13
C LEU A 53 17.32 -16.10 38.60
N PRO A 54 16.33 -16.97 38.29
CA PRO A 54 16.63 -18.26 37.69
C PRO A 54 17.38 -18.05 36.37
N GLU A 55 18.58 -18.64 36.28
CA GLU A 55 19.40 -18.60 35.07
C GLU A 55 18.58 -19.08 33.87
N ALA A 56 18.57 -18.25 32.82
CA ALA A 56 17.90 -18.56 31.57
C ALA A 56 18.42 -19.90 31.04
N THR A 57 17.54 -20.90 31.00
CA THR A 57 17.85 -22.20 30.44
C THR A 57 18.11 -22.02 28.95
N VAL A 58 19.38 -21.99 28.56
CA VAL A 58 19.79 -21.90 27.16
C VAL A 58 19.29 -23.17 26.46
N PRO A 59 18.59 -23.08 25.32
CA PRO A 59 18.14 -24.26 24.61
C PRO A 59 19.35 -25.09 24.18
N VAL A 60 19.47 -26.29 24.75
CA VAL A 60 20.50 -27.27 24.45
C VAL A 60 20.41 -27.64 22.97
N THR A 61 21.51 -27.46 22.24
CA THR A 61 21.66 -27.93 20.86
C THR A 61 21.31 -29.41 20.78
N PRO A 62 20.39 -29.84 19.89
CA PRO A 62 20.02 -31.24 19.77
C PRO A 62 21.24 -32.08 19.36
N PRO A 63 21.35 -33.33 19.85
CA PRO A 63 22.50 -34.19 19.60
C PRO A 63 22.71 -34.43 18.10
N ALA A 64 23.98 -34.43 17.68
CA ALA A 64 24.43 -34.66 16.31
C ALA A 64 24.13 -36.11 15.86
N GLY A 65 22.87 -36.38 15.48
CA GLY A 65 22.46 -37.74 15.12
C GLY A 65 21.26 -37.85 14.19
N ARG A 66 20.53 -36.77 13.90
CA ARG A 66 19.49 -36.77 12.87
C ARG A 66 19.97 -35.98 11.67
N ARG A 67 20.59 -36.68 10.70
CA ARG A 67 20.76 -36.17 9.35
C ARG A 67 19.37 -35.82 8.83
N PHE A 68 19.00 -34.53 8.88
CA PHE A 68 17.92 -34.02 8.06
C PHE A 68 18.23 -34.50 6.64
N ARG A 69 17.42 -35.43 6.11
CA ARG A 69 17.49 -35.79 4.69
C ARG A 69 17.46 -34.46 3.96
N LYS A 70 18.59 -34.08 3.32
CA LYS A 70 18.64 -32.92 2.44
C LYS A 70 17.53 -33.18 1.42
N ARG A 71 16.36 -32.54 1.61
CA ARG A 71 15.32 -32.51 0.58
C ARG A 71 16.08 -32.11 -0.67
N GLN A 72 16.11 -32.98 -1.68
CA GLN A 72 16.64 -32.62 -2.99
C GLN A 72 16.00 -31.28 -3.34
N ARG A 73 16.80 -30.22 -3.32
CA ARG A 73 16.33 -28.90 -3.73
C ARG A 73 15.95 -29.11 -5.19
N ARG A 74 14.64 -29.13 -5.47
CA ARG A 74 14.12 -29.16 -6.84
C ARG A 74 14.89 -28.09 -7.60
N GLN A 75 15.50 -28.48 -8.71
CA GLN A 75 16.22 -27.57 -9.58
C GLN A 75 15.22 -26.48 -9.98
N ARG A 76 15.39 -25.28 -9.42
CA ARG A 76 14.45 -24.19 -9.60
C ARG A 76 14.56 -23.76 -11.04
N ASP A 77 13.45 -23.78 -11.78
CA ASP A 77 13.45 -23.25 -13.14
C ASP A 77 13.81 -21.77 -13.07
N ASN A 78 15.00 -21.41 -13.56
CA ASN A 78 15.51 -20.05 -13.53
C ASN A 78 14.75 -19.12 -14.50
N ARG A 79 13.91 -19.67 -15.39
CA ARG A 79 13.11 -18.91 -16.35
C ARG A 79 11.99 -18.14 -15.68
N HIS A 80 11.38 -18.70 -14.63
CA HIS A 80 10.24 -18.12 -13.93
C HIS A 80 10.62 -17.80 -12.50
N ARG A 81 10.55 -16.52 -12.13
CA ARG A 81 10.80 -16.06 -10.77
C ARG A 81 9.52 -15.47 -10.22
N LEU A 82 9.02 -16.08 -9.15
CA LEU A 82 7.90 -15.58 -8.38
C LEU A 82 8.41 -15.20 -6.98
N LEU A 83 8.18 -13.96 -6.58
CA LEU A 83 8.56 -13.43 -5.28
C LEU A 83 7.33 -12.80 -4.62
N PRO A 84 6.61 -13.58 -3.80
CA PRO A 84 5.61 -13.03 -2.90
C PRO A 84 6.31 -12.34 -1.74
N LEU A 85 5.90 -11.10 -1.45
CA LEU A 85 6.43 -10.30 -0.36
C LEU A 85 5.25 -9.82 0.49
N PRO A 86 5.02 -10.42 1.67
CA PRO A 86 4.09 -9.84 2.63
C PRO A 86 4.63 -8.48 3.10
N HIS A 87 3.72 -7.56 3.41
CA HIS A 87 4.06 -6.20 3.82
C HIS A 87 3.18 -5.77 4.99
N LEU A 88 3.82 -5.25 6.03
CA LEU A 88 3.18 -4.62 7.18
C LEU A 88 3.90 -3.30 7.46
N SER A 89 3.15 -2.20 7.49
CA SER A 89 3.72 -0.91 7.90
C SER A 89 2.68 -0.03 8.58
N SER A 90 3.13 0.88 9.44
CA SER A 90 2.29 1.90 10.06
C SER A 90 2.49 3.23 9.35
N GLN A 91 1.40 3.89 8.98
CA GLN A 91 1.40 5.19 8.31
C GLN A 91 0.47 6.17 9.04
N PRO A 92 0.84 7.44 9.24
CA PRO A 92 -0.01 8.41 9.94
C PRO A 92 -1.38 8.62 9.28
N ALA A 93 -1.41 8.66 7.94
CA ALA A 93 -2.62 8.94 7.18
C ALA A 93 -3.62 7.78 7.24
N THR A 94 -3.14 6.55 7.04
CA THR A 94 -3.98 5.34 6.85
C THR A 94 -3.96 4.39 8.06
N GLY A 95 -3.10 4.60 9.05
CA GLY A 95 -2.93 3.71 10.20
C GLY A 95 -2.07 2.49 9.89
N LEU A 96 -2.38 1.36 10.52
CA LEU A 96 -1.67 0.11 10.25
C LEU A 96 -2.13 -0.44 8.89
N THR A 97 -1.19 -0.68 8.00
CA THR A 97 -1.41 -1.23 6.65
C THR A 97 -0.89 -2.66 6.58
N LEU A 98 -1.76 -3.57 6.15
CA LEU A 98 -1.48 -4.98 5.91
C LEU A 98 -1.63 -5.24 4.43
N GLY A 99 -0.69 -5.96 3.83
CA GLY A 99 -0.80 -6.29 2.42
C GLY A 99 0.29 -7.22 1.95
N GLY A 100 0.43 -7.27 0.64
CA GLY A 100 1.49 -8.02 0.00
C GLY A 100 1.70 -7.57 -1.44
N SER A 101 2.86 -7.91 -1.97
CA SER A 101 3.16 -7.80 -3.38
C SER A 101 3.57 -9.15 -3.96
N LEU A 102 3.25 -9.34 -5.23
CA LEU A 102 3.63 -10.48 -6.03
C LEU A 102 4.44 -9.96 -7.21
N ASN A 103 5.72 -10.29 -7.22
CA ASN A 103 6.60 -10.00 -8.35
C ASN A 103 6.76 -11.26 -9.18
N TYR A 104 6.39 -11.19 -10.45
CA TYR A 104 6.61 -12.23 -11.43
C TYR A 104 7.61 -11.75 -12.47
N ALA A 105 8.64 -12.54 -12.75
CA ALA A 105 9.58 -12.26 -13.82
C ALA A 105 9.79 -13.51 -14.66
N TYR A 106 9.73 -13.34 -15.97
CA TYR A 106 10.07 -14.36 -16.96
C TYR A 106 11.26 -13.91 -17.80
N ARG A 107 12.22 -14.81 -17.99
CA ARG A 107 13.43 -14.59 -18.78
C ARG A 107 13.69 -15.77 -19.71
N LEU A 108 14.03 -15.49 -20.97
CA LEU A 108 14.46 -16.53 -21.90
C LEU A 108 15.86 -17.05 -21.53
N PRO A 109 16.16 -18.33 -21.84
CA PRO A 109 17.54 -18.82 -21.79
C PRO A 109 18.42 -17.95 -22.68
N ASN A 110 19.55 -17.45 -22.16
CA ASN A 110 20.55 -16.62 -22.85
C ASN A 110 20.19 -15.15 -23.12
N ASP A 111 18.99 -14.71 -22.76
CA ASP A 111 18.66 -13.28 -22.83
C ASP A 111 19.26 -12.55 -21.62
N ASN A 112 19.60 -11.27 -21.71
CA ASN A 112 20.13 -10.46 -20.61
C ASN A 112 19.03 -9.79 -19.78
N PHE A 113 17.81 -9.69 -20.32
CA PHE A 113 16.71 -8.94 -19.73
C PHE A 113 15.49 -9.82 -19.41
N ASN A 114 14.64 -9.33 -18.51
CA ASN A 114 13.34 -9.94 -18.27
C ASN A 114 12.41 -9.63 -19.46
N ARG A 115 11.83 -10.68 -20.05
CA ARG A 115 10.92 -10.57 -21.18
C ARG A 115 9.50 -10.24 -20.73
N VAL A 116 9.10 -10.73 -19.57
CA VAL A 116 7.87 -10.31 -18.88
C VAL A 116 8.20 -10.00 -17.44
N TYR A 117 7.68 -8.89 -16.94
CA TYR A 117 7.73 -8.51 -15.53
C TYR A 117 6.33 -8.09 -15.10
N GLY A 118 5.77 -8.74 -14.10
CA GLY A 118 4.48 -8.40 -13.51
C GLY A 118 4.67 -8.04 -12.04
N LEU A 119 3.96 -7.02 -11.59
CA LEU A 119 3.86 -6.62 -10.20
C LEU A 119 2.37 -6.49 -9.87
N ALA A 120 1.92 -7.25 -8.89
CA ALA A 120 0.65 -7.00 -8.22
C ALA A 120 0.95 -6.58 -6.78
N TRP A 121 0.32 -5.54 -6.28
CA TRP A 121 0.41 -5.07 -4.91
C TRP A 121 -1.02 -4.83 -4.42
N SER A 122 -1.37 -5.40 -3.29
CA SER A 122 -2.60 -5.07 -2.56
C SER A 122 -2.29 -4.72 -1.11
N ARG A 123 -2.91 -3.66 -0.59
CA ARG A 123 -2.86 -3.24 0.83
C ARG A 123 -4.24 -2.85 1.31
N VAL A 124 -4.49 -3.11 2.58
CA VAL A 124 -5.67 -2.65 3.32
C VAL A 124 -5.19 -2.07 4.63
N SER A 125 -5.74 -0.93 5.03
CA SER A 125 -5.40 -0.27 6.29
C SER A 125 -6.49 -0.41 7.36
N THR A 126 -6.14 -0.14 8.62
CA THR A 126 -7.09 -0.07 9.73
C THR A 126 -8.13 1.05 9.58
N LYS A 127 -7.87 2.05 8.73
CA LYS A 127 -8.85 3.07 8.35
C LYS A 127 -9.67 2.68 7.12
N LEU A 128 -9.69 1.38 6.78
CA LEU A 128 -10.41 0.80 5.65
C LEU A 128 -9.97 1.27 4.26
N VAL A 129 -8.86 2.02 4.17
CA VAL A 129 -8.29 2.43 2.88
C VAL A 129 -7.69 1.21 2.22
N GLN A 130 -8.13 0.93 0.99
CA GLN A 130 -7.58 -0.15 0.17
C GLN A 130 -6.79 0.44 -0.98
N ASP A 131 -5.59 -0.07 -1.21
CA ASP A 131 -4.71 0.40 -2.28
C ASP A 131 -4.18 -0.80 -3.06
N HIS A 132 -4.55 -0.86 -4.34
CA HIS A 132 -4.28 -1.97 -5.24
C HIS A 132 -3.58 -1.47 -6.49
N ILE A 133 -2.43 -2.05 -6.81
CA ILE A 133 -1.67 -1.76 -8.02
C ILE A 133 -1.42 -3.06 -8.77
N LEU A 134 -1.74 -3.09 -10.05
CA LEU A 134 -1.37 -4.15 -10.97
C LEU A 134 -0.61 -3.53 -12.12
N SER A 135 0.62 -3.96 -12.39
CA SER A 135 1.36 -3.54 -13.56
C SER A 135 2.06 -4.71 -14.22
N ALA A 136 2.19 -4.65 -15.53
CA ALA A 136 3.02 -5.58 -16.26
C ALA A 136 3.76 -4.88 -17.39
N ARG A 137 5.01 -5.30 -17.56
CA ARG A 137 5.91 -4.86 -18.59
C ARG A 137 6.35 -6.06 -19.41
N MET A 138 6.12 -5.99 -20.70
CA MET A 138 6.49 -7.01 -21.67
C MET A 138 7.50 -6.40 -22.64
N ARG A 139 8.62 -7.07 -22.83
CA ARG A 139 9.70 -6.64 -23.70
C ARG A 139 9.85 -7.61 -24.86
N ASP A 140 10.13 -7.07 -26.04
CA ASP A 140 10.48 -7.84 -27.24
C ASP A 140 9.42 -8.92 -27.58
N MET A 141 8.15 -8.47 -27.60
CA MET A 141 7.02 -9.33 -27.97
C MET A 141 6.89 -9.50 -29.48
N LEU A 142 7.33 -8.52 -30.26
CA LEU A 142 7.24 -8.51 -31.73
C LEU A 142 8.60 -8.73 -32.40
N GLY A 143 9.66 -9.00 -31.62
CA GLY A 143 11.02 -9.25 -32.14
C GLY A 143 11.79 -7.98 -32.54
N ARG A 144 11.24 -6.78 -32.29
CA ARG A 144 11.92 -5.51 -32.57
C ARG A 144 12.32 -4.76 -31.31
N ARG A 145 12.50 -5.47 -30.18
CA ARG A 145 12.92 -4.90 -28.87
C ARG A 145 11.96 -3.83 -28.32
N GLU A 146 10.69 -3.91 -28.68
CA GLU A 146 9.64 -3.02 -28.15
C GLU A 146 9.37 -3.28 -26.68
N ILE A 147 8.80 -2.28 -26.00
CA ILE A 147 8.33 -2.43 -24.63
C ILE A 147 6.86 -2.03 -24.57
N PHE A 148 6.03 -2.97 -24.14
CA PHE A 148 4.66 -2.72 -23.73
C PHE A 148 4.65 -2.63 -22.21
N ASN A 149 4.08 -1.57 -21.67
CA ASN A 149 3.92 -1.41 -20.23
C ASN A 149 2.50 -0.97 -19.97
N PHE A 150 1.80 -1.73 -19.15
CA PHE A 150 0.47 -1.36 -18.72
C PHE A 150 0.39 -1.47 -17.22
N GLY A 151 -0.52 -0.70 -16.66
CA GLY A 151 -0.85 -0.86 -15.28
C GLY A 151 -2.17 -0.23 -14.94
N PHE A 152 -2.56 -0.54 -13.73
CA PHE A 152 -3.83 -0.24 -13.15
C PHE A 152 -3.59 0.02 -11.68
N TRP A 153 -4.28 1.02 -11.17
CA TRP A 153 -4.26 1.41 -9.78
C TRP A 153 -5.69 1.67 -9.33
N ALA A 154 -6.04 1.18 -8.15
CA ALA A 154 -7.30 1.43 -7.50
C ALA A 154 -7.05 1.75 -6.03
N SER A 155 -7.46 2.94 -5.60
CA SER A 155 -7.49 3.35 -4.19
C SER A 155 -8.95 3.52 -3.77
N LEU A 156 -9.41 2.68 -2.85
CA LEU A 156 -10.80 2.62 -2.40
C LEU A 156 -10.92 3.13 -0.97
N ASP A 157 -12.00 3.88 -0.73
CA ASP A 157 -12.31 4.52 0.55
C ASP A 157 -11.21 5.43 1.19
N PRO A 158 -10.27 6.08 0.46
CA PRO A 158 -9.51 7.15 1.08
C PRO A 158 -10.43 8.29 1.52
N VAL A 159 -10.19 8.75 2.74
CA VAL A 159 -10.92 9.86 3.36
C VAL A 159 -10.05 11.10 3.26
N TYR A 160 -10.57 12.11 2.56
CA TYR A 160 -9.90 13.40 2.39
C TYR A 160 -10.70 14.50 3.07
N PRO A 161 -10.03 15.52 3.61
CA PRO A 161 -10.72 16.72 4.03
C PRO A 161 -11.10 17.57 2.80
N PHE A 162 -12.33 18.07 2.81
CA PHE A 162 -12.93 18.89 1.76
C PHE A 162 -13.11 20.32 2.25
N TYR A 163 -12.44 21.25 1.57
CA TYR A 163 -12.45 22.67 1.92
C TYR A 163 -13.26 23.53 0.96
N GLY A 164 -13.89 22.95 -0.07
CA GLY A 164 -14.54 23.71 -1.13
C GLY A 164 -13.56 24.43 -2.06
N VAL A 165 -14.10 25.22 -2.99
CA VAL A 165 -13.31 26.06 -3.91
C VAL A 165 -13.24 27.46 -3.31
N ASN A 166 -12.04 28.03 -3.17
CA ASN A 166 -11.79 29.40 -2.66
C ASN A 166 -12.29 29.67 -1.23
N ASN A 167 -11.87 28.84 -0.28
CA ASN A 167 -12.19 29.07 1.13
C ASN A 167 -11.16 30.01 1.76
N HIS A 168 -11.56 31.24 2.05
CA HIS A 168 -10.69 32.26 2.68
C HIS A 168 -10.79 32.28 4.22
N GLY A 169 -11.52 31.34 4.82
CA GLY A 169 -11.68 31.23 6.28
C GLY A 169 -10.53 30.47 6.95
N THR A 170 -10.27 30.77 8.22
CA THR A 170 -9.35 29.97 9.06
C THR A 170 -10.07 28.71 9.53
N ILE A 171 -9.56 27.55 9.16
CA ILE A 171 -10.08 26.25 9.61
C ILE A 171 -9.10 25.64 10.61
N THR A 172 -9.61 25.23 11.76
CA THR A 172 -8.80 24.57 12.79
C THR A 172 -8.52 23.10 12.43
N PRO A 173 -7.40 22.49 12.85
CA PRO A 173 -7.12 21.08 12.60
C PRO A 173 -8.21 20.11 13.05
N ALA A 174 -8.93 20.44 14.14
CA ALA A 174 -10.06 19.66 14.63
C ALA A 174 -11.24 19.67 13.65
N GLU A 175 -11.53 20.82 13.04
CA GLU A 175 -12.56 20.95 12.01
C GLU A 175 -12.18 20.23 10.71
N LEU A 176 -10.88 20.15 10.35
CA LEU A 176 -10.43 19.39 9.17
C LEU A 176 -10.76 17.89 9.32
N GLN A 177 -10.77 17.38 10.55
CA GLN A 177 -11.08 15.98 10.84
C GLN A 177 -12.55 15.74 11.21
N SER A 178 -13.36 16.80 11.29
CA SER A 178 -14.79 16.66 11.56
C SER A 178 -15.49 15.98 10.39
N PRO A 179 -16.41 15.02 10.63
CA PRO A 179 -17.20 14.36 9.57
C PRO A 179 -17.86 15.33 8.59
N TYR A 180 -18.19 16.54 9.06
CA TYR A 180 -18.75 17.61 8.24
C TYR A 180 -17.85 18.00 7.06
N ASN A 181 -16.53 18.01 7.26
CA ASN A 181 -15.55 18.40 6.25
C ASN A 181 -14.84 17.19 5.62
N LEU A 182 -15.31 15.96 5.84
CA LEU A 182 -14.71 14.78 5.23
C LEU A 182 -15.47 14.37 3.97
N ILE A 183 -14.72 13.81 3.01
CA ILE A 183 -15.26 13.17 1.81
C ILE A 183 -14.59 11.82 1.61
N ARG A 184 -15.32 10.89 0.99
CA ARG A 184 -14.77 9.64 0.48
C ARG A 184 -14.54 9.76 -1.00
N MET A 185 -13.47 9.16 -1.50
CA MET A 185 -13.11 9.23 -2.89
C MET A 185 -12.62 7.87 -3.36
N ASP A 186 -13.24 7.24 -4.35
CA ASP A 186 -12.64 6.07 -4.98
C ASP A 186 -11.86 6.53 -6.21
N ASN A 187 -10.57 6.24 -6.24
CA ASN A 187 -9.70 6.58 -7.34
C ASN A 187 -9.36 5.34 -8.15
N TRP A 188 -9.58 5.41 -9.44
CA TRP A 188 -9.25 4.38 -10.40
C TRP A 188 -8.36 4.99 -11.45
N GLY A 189 -7.28 4.33 -11.81
CA GLY A 189 -6.40 4.83 -12.84
C GLY A 189 -5.73 3.69 -13.58
N GLY A 190 -5.28 3.99 -14.78
CA GLY A 190 -4.50 3.06 -15.54
C GLY A 190 -3.69 3.74 -16.61
N TRP A 191 -2.71 3.00 -17.11
CA TRP A 191 -1.87 3.44 -18.19
C TRP A 191 -1.62 2.29 -19.14
N PHE A 192 -1.42 2.65 -20.40
CA PHE A 192 -0.88 1.79 -21.41
C PHE A 192 0.16 2.59 -22.18
N THR A 193 1.40 2.15 -22.17
CA THR A 193 2.51 2.78 -22.88
C THR A 193 3.21 1.79 -23.78
N PHE A 194 3.63 2.26 -24.94
CA PHE A 194 4.37 1.54 -25.95
C PHE A 194 5.64 2.30 -26.29
N GLU A 195 6.77 1.61 -26.20
CA GLU A 195 8.08 2.13 -26.53
C GLU A 195 8.65 1.39 -27.75
N HIS A 196 8.89 2.13 -28.83
CA HIS A 196 9.47 1.60 -30.06
C HIS A 196 10.93 2.06 -30.22
N PRO A 197 11.90 1.15 -30.37
CA PRO A 197 13.29 1.56 -30.59
C PRO A 197 13.48 2.12 -32.00
N LEU A 198 14.01 3.33 -32.10
CA LEU A 198 14.28 4.02 -33.36
C LEU A 198 15.73 3.82 -33.80
N TYR A 199 16.67 3.96 -32.87
CA TYR A 199 18.09 3.94 -33.20
C TYR A 199 18.93 3.45 -32.02
N THR A 200 19.98 2.68 -32.28
CA THR A 200 20.93 2.25 -31.25
C THR A 200 22.19 3.09 -31.39
N VAL A 201 22.53 3.82 -30.33
CA VAL A 201 23.75 4.62 -30.24
C VAL A 201 24.82 3.79 -29.57
N GLU A 202 25.78 3.32 -30.35
CA GLU A 202 26.98 2.65 -29.84
C GLU A 202 28.06 3.71 -29.57
N ARG A 203 28.73 3.59 -28.43
CA ARG A 203 29.84 4.49 -28.06
C ARG A 203 31.01 3.63 -27.57
N PRO A 204 32.24 3.87 -28.04
CA PRO A 204 33.41 3.15 -27.53
C PRO A 204 33.52 3.28 -26.01
N GLY A 205 33.65 2.14 -25.32
CA GLY A 205 33.79 2.09 -23.86
C GLY A 205 32.51 2.36 -23.04
N ARG A 206 31.32 2.45 -23.67
CA ARG A 206 30.04 2.56 -22.96
C ARG A 206 29.04 1.52 -23.46
N SER A 207 28.06 1.19 -22.61
CA SER A 207 26.94 0.36 -23.04
C SER A 207 26.14 1.06 -24.15
N PRO A 208 25.63 0.29 -25.13
CA PRO A 208 24.81 0.85 -26.20
C PRO A 208 23.53 1.45 -25.61
N GLY A 209 23.24 2.70 -25.98
CA GLY A 209 21.98 3.36 -25.69
C GLY A 209 20.98 3.11 -26.80
N THR A 210 19.68 3.11 -26.51
CA THR A 210 18.64 3.00 -27.54
C THR A 210 17.75 4.23 -27.49
N LEU A 211 17.71 5.01 -28.57
CA LEU A 211 16.70 6.02 -28.79
C LEU A 211 15.36 5.32 -29.02
N ARG A 212 14.34 5.73 -28.28
CA ARG A 212 13.00 5.14 -28.33
C ARG A 212 11.97 6.24 -28.55
N HIS A 213 10.96 5.94 -29.35
CA HIS A 213 9.71 6.70 -29.42
C HIS A 213 8.80 6.23 -28.27
N TYR A 214 8.17 7.17 -27.57
CA TYR A 214 7.24 6.89 -26.49
C TYR A 214 5.82 7.31 -26.88
N SER A 215 4.90 6.36 -26.77
CA SER A 215 3.47 6.61 -26.94
C SER A 215 2.71 6.01 -25.77
N GLY A 216 1.62 6.65 -25.36
CA GLY A 216 0.78 6.06 -24.33
C GLY A 216 -0.47 6.84 -24.01
N ILE A 217 -1.36 6.16 -23.29
CA ILE A 217 -2.62 6.69 -22.80
C ILE A 217 -2.65 6.47 -21.29
N PHE A 218 -3.08 7.51 -20.59
CA PHE A 218 -3.34 7.50 -19.16
C PHE A 218 -4.80 7.85 -18.94
N TYR A 219 -5.46 7.16 -18.02
CA TYR A 219 -6.81 7.51 -17.62
C TYR A 219 -6.94 7.49 -16.11
N TYR A 220 -7.78 8.38 -15.60
CA TYR A 220 -8.10 8.52 -14.20
C TYR A 220 -9.60 8.72 -14.06
N VAL A 221 -10.21 8.00 -13.12
CA VAL A 221 -11.61 8.08 -12.78
C VAL A 221 -11.71 8.21 -11.27
N ASP A 222 -12.28 9.31 -10.84
CA ASP A 222 -12.49 9.65 -9.44
C ASP A 222 -13.98 9.60 -9.14
N ILE A 223 -14.38 8.86 -8.11
CA ILE A 223 -15.76 8.80 -7.64
C ILE A 223 -15.79 9.49 -6.28
N VAL A 224 -16.25 10.73 -6.26
CA VAL A 224 -16.36 11.53 -5.03
C VAL A 224 -17.71 11.25 -4.39
N ARG A 225 -17.73 10.96 -3.08
CA ARG A 225 -18.93 10.73 -2.28
C ARG A 225 -18.87 11.53 -0.98
N GLY A 226 -19.93 12.29 -0.70
CA GLY A 226 -20.07 13.02 0.56
C GLY A 226 -20.64 12.13 1.66
N TYR A 227 -20.38 12.47 2.92
CA TYR A 227 -21.16 11.91 4.03
C TYR A 227 -22.52 12.62 4.12
N ALA A 228 -23.51 11.96 4.74
CA ALA A 228 -24.78 12.61 5.05
C ALA A 228 -24.53 13.86 5.91
N ASN A 229 -25.13 14.99 5.54
CA ASN A 229 -24.92 16.30 6.18
C ASN A 229 -23.46 16.78 6.13
N SER A 230 -22.67 16.35 5.13
CA SER A 230 -21.34 16.92 4.90
C SER A 230 -21.42 18.24 4.13
N ARG A 231 -20.41 19.08 4.30
CA ARG A 231 -20.24 20.35 3.58
C ARG A 231 -20.32 20.18 2.07
N LEU A 232 -19.79 19.07 1.53
CA LEU A 232 -19.88 18.75 0.11
C LEU A 232 -21.34 18.68 -0.34
N VAL A 233 -22.17 17.91 0.36
CA VAL A 233 -23.58 17.68 0.00
C VAL A 233 -24.42 18.95 0.21
N GLU A 234 -24.17 19.70 1.28
CA GLU A 234 -24.93 20.91 1.59
C GLU A 234 -24.60 22.09 0.67
N GLN A 235 -23.32 22.33 0.40
CA GLN A 235 -22.87 23.54 -0.29
C GLN A 235 -22.51 23.30 -1.77
N TYR A 236 -22.10 22.07 -2.12
CA TYR A 236 -21.58 21.74 -3.47
C TYR A 236 -22.11 20.40 -3.98
N PRO A 237 -23.44 20.17 -4.05
CA PRO A 237 -23.99 18.89 -4.46
C PRO A 237 -23.57 18.47 -5.88
N SER A 238 -23.30 19.43 -6.77
CA SER A 238 -22.79 19.19 -8.12
C SER A 238 -21.35 18.68 -8.17
N ALA A 239 -20.62 18.79 -7.06
CA ALA A 239 -19.25 18.29 -6.97
C ALA A 239 -19.19 16.78 -6.67
N GLU A 240 -20.29 16.17 -6.24
CA GLU A 240 -20.42 14.74 -6.03
C GLU A 240 -20.51 13.96 -7.35
N GLY A 241 -20.05 12.71 -7.34
CA GLY A 241 -20.21 11.80 -8.47
C GLY A 241 -18.91 11.46 -9.19
N ARG A 242 -19.06 10.92 -10.39
CA ARG A 242 -17.97 10.38 -11.19
C ARG A 242 -17.31 11.48 -12.03
N ARG A 243 -16.00 11.63 -11.88
CA ARG A 243 -15.15 12.48 -12.72
C ARG A 243 -14.15 11.59 -13.44
N GLY A 244 -13.86 11.91 -14.70
CA GLY A 244 -12.93 11.14 -15.50
C GLY A 244 -12.08 12.06 -16.36
N ALA A 245 -10.80 11.75 -16.46
CA ALA A 245 -9.87 12.40 -17.38
C ALA A 245 -9.07 11.33 -18.11
N ALA A 246 -8.86 11.53 -19.40
CA ALA A 246 -7.94 10.74 -20.19
C ALA A 246 -6.93 11.69 -20.84
N SER A 247 -5.66 11.33 -20.79
CA SER A 247 -4.59 12.06 -21.45
C SER A 247 -3.77 11.11 -22.31
N SER A 248 -3.27 11.63 -23.42
CA SER A 248 -2.32 10.92 -24.28
C SER A 248 -0.97 11.61 -24.22
N ALA A 249 0.10 10.85 -24.07
CA ALA A 249 1.46 11.35 -24.12
C ALA A 249 2.17 10.79 -25.35
N TRP A 250 2.81 11.68 -26.12
CA TRP A 250 3.60 11.37 -27.31
C TRP A 250 4.91 12.15 -27.20
N ALA A 251 6.05 11.46 -27.20
CA ALA A 251 7.39 12.06 -27.08
C ALA A 251 8.46 11.27 -27.85
#